data_AF-M1WHT6-F1
#
_entry.id   AF-M1WHT6-F1
#
_cell.length_a   1.000
_cell.length_b   1.000
_cell.length_c   1.000
_cell.angle_alpha   90.00
_cell.angle_beta   90.00
_cell.angle_gamma   90.00
#
_symmetry.space_group_name_H-M   'P 1'
#
loop_
_entity.id
_entity.type
_entity.pdbx_description
1 polymer ?
#
loop_
_entity_poly.entity_id
_entity_poly.type
_entity_poly.pdbx_seq_one_letter_code
_entity_poly.pdbx_strand_id
1 'polypeptide(L)'
;MSPTPTQSREIRKRSLSDTLNSPPNCKRAKQTPALVPARRHYRRRLSLQNLPLELLESIFLFSMNPALPRSSPLMGWQLSAKFTLLRVFMRAFHNIWDARINKFVLNSRLETKRYWGYNNKEEVREEASLQFALLSMPWADIDFILDAQQAWANKYALGRSFDHVNDWGGLSMESTSYAPQSYQEHVLQHSLGELTFDARACFEAEYDRALACLVSPDMFAFAKLYEVPELTHTPPVAPVNLITGPWNEEQKRRLFWLVRAIPLYDMKLNPLYLSPRAVELKLACLDAAVISAEKLDPLIINCLIGCWLFEDLPQDAKRERLVKLCNRIDRGGEMLDMDTLRFVVRQLDCNCRFVEYHFSSDDES
;
A
#
# COMPACT_ATOMS: atom_id res chain seq x y z
N MET A 1 7.76 -38.32 32.46
CA MET A 1 8.52 -39.59 32.41
C MET A 1 8.15 -40.24 31.09
N SER A 2 8.98 -40.46 30.08
CA SER A 2 10.44 -40.41 29.88
C SER A 2 10.71 -40.13 28.38
N PRO A 3 11.85 -39.54 28.00
CA PRO A 3 12.13 -39.07 26.64
C PRO A 3 12.94 -40.07 25.81
N THR A 4 12.88 -39.96 24.48
CA THR A 4 13.68 -40.76 23.52
C THR A 4 14.41 -39.82 22.55
N PRO A 5 15.63 -40.14 22.09
CA PRO A 5 16.71 -39.17 22.03
C PRO A 5 17.16 -38.75 20.63
N THR A 6 17.95 -37.68 20.68
CA THR A 6 18.78 -37.01 19.68
C THR A 6 19.80 -37.94 19.01
N GLN A 7 19.98 -37.80 17.69
CA GLN A 7 21.16 -38.30 16.98
C GLN A 7 21.87 -37.15 16.24
N SER A 8 23.04 -36.80 16.77
CA SER A 8 24.03 -35.87 16.21
C SER A 8 24.77 -36.50 15.04
N ARG A 9 24.92 -35.77 13.92
CA ARG A 9 25.75 -36.19 12.78
C ARG A 9 27.06 -35.42 12.72
N GLU A 10 28.09 -36.22 12.48
CA GLU A 10 29.52 -36.07 12.71
C GLU A 10 30.25 -35.11 11.75
N ILE A 11 31.25 -34.42 12.29
CA ILE A 11 32.20 -33.54 11.61
C ILE A 11 33.42 -34.39 11.18
N ARG A 12 33.74 -34.46 9.88
CA ARG A 12 35.01 -35.02 9.39
C ARG A 12 36.02 -33.91 9.10
N LYS A 13 36.99 -33.77 10.00
CA LYS A 13 38.29 -33.11 9.77
C LYS A 13 39.22 -34.07 9.03
N ARG A 14 39.97 -33.58 8.04
CA ARG A 14 41.11 -34.30 7.43
C ARG A 14 42.34 -33.39 7.46
N SER A 15 43.32 -33.77 8.28
CA SER A 15 44.71 -33.29 8.33
C SER A 15 45.45 -33.72 7.04
N LEU A 16 46.27 -32.88 6.39
CA LEU A 16 47.66 -32.49 6.69
C LEU A 16 48.68 -33.64 6.68
N SER A 17 49.61 -33.56 5.73
CA SER A 17 50.95 -34.17 5.76
C SER A 17 51.87 -33.41 4.77
N ASP A 18 52.63 -32.45 5.29
CA ASP A 18 54.11 -32.44 5.40
C ASP A 18 54.91 -33.56 4.71
N THR A 19 56.15 -33.44 4.21
CA THR A 19 57.12 -32.38 3.86
C THR A 19 58.26 -33.06 3.04
N LEU A 20 59.18 -32.26 2.48
CA LEU A 20 60.64 -32.52 2.32
C LEU A 20 61.23 -33.16 1.02
N ASN A 21 61.90 -32.28 0.27
CA ASN A 21 63.30 -32.35 -0.23
C ASN A 21 63.76 -33.38 -1.28
N SER A 22 64.12 -32.90 -2.48
CA SER A 22 65.52 -32.77 -2.97
C SER A 22 65.62 -32.28 -4.44
N PRO A 23 66.64 -31.45 -4.80
CA PRO A 23 67.04 -31.11 -6.19
C PRO A 23 68.28 -31.97 -6.60
N PRO A 24 69.01 -31.77 -7.72
CA PRO A 24 68.89 -30.83 -8.87
C PRO A 24 69.07 -31.52 -10.25
N ASN A 25 68.71 -30.87 -11.38
CA ASN A 25 69.61 -30.82 -12.54
C ASN A 25 69.16 -29.92 -13.70
N CYS A 26 70.16 -29.16 -14.18
CA CYS A 26 70.38 -28.53 -15.46
C CYS A 26 69.32 -28.71 -16.58
N LYS A 27 68.87 -27.57 -17.11
CA LYS A 27 69.11 -27.18 -18.51
C LYS A 27 68.81 -25.69 -18.71
N ARG A 28 69.85 -24.95 -19.13
CA ARG A 28 69.77 -23.56 -19.58
C ARG A 28 68.83 -23.49 -20.77
N ALA A 29 67.62 -22.98 -20.55
CA ALA A 29 66.73 -22.54 -21.61
C ALA A 29 67.07 -21.08 -21.96
N LYS A 30 67.12 -20.84 -23.26
CA LYS A 30 67.48 -19.60 -23.93
C LYS A 30 66.68 -18.41 -23.39
N GLN A 31 67.39 -17.33 -23.06
CA GLN A 31 66.80 -16.02 -22.76
C GLN A 31 65.93 -15.60 -23.94
N THR A 32 64.62 -15.64 -23.72
CA THR A 32 63.61 -15.02 -24.57
C THR A 32 63.48 -13.58 -24.08
N PRO A 33 63.33 -12.56 -24.95
CA PRO A 33 63.33 -11.17 -24.53
C PRO A 33 62.20 -10.95 -23.53
N ALA A 34 62.48 -10.15 -22.50
CA ALA A 34 61.56 -9.83 -21.43
C ALA A 34 60.15 -9.50 -21.96
N LEU A 35 59.25 -10.48 -21.87
CA LEU A 35 57.83 -10.22 -21.76
C LEU A 35 57.69 -9.50 -20.42
N VAL A 36 57.71 -8.17 -20.47
CA VAL A 36 57.16 -7.32 -19.43
C VAL A 36 55.85 -7.98 -19.04
N PRO A 37 55.69 -8.50 -17.80
CA PRO A 37 54.38 -8.87 -17.35
C PRO A 37 53.66 -7.53 -17.33
N ALA A 38 52.85 -7.28 -18.36
CA ALA A 38 51.79 -6.32 -18.27
C ALA A 38 50.98 -6.82 -17.08
N ARG A 39 51.31 -6.30 -15.88
CA ARG A 39 50.40 -6.19 -14.77
C ARG A 39 49.27 -5.36 -15.36
N ARG A 40 48.37 -6.04 -16.06
CA ARG A 40 46.96 -5.68 -16.08
C ARG A 40 46.64 -5.68 -14.60
N HIS A 41 46.84 -4.53 -13.97
CA HIS A 41 46.03 -4.12 -12.85
C HIS A 41 44.63 -4.40 -13.38
N TYR A 42 44.07 -5.53 -12.93
CA TYR A 42 42.66 -5.75 -13.01
C TYR A 42 42.11 -4.48 -12.35
N ARG A 43 41.71 -3.51 -13.18
CA ARG A 43 40.92 -2.38 -12.72
C ARG A 43 39.70 -3.08 -12.17
N ARG A 44 39.72 -3.33 -10.86
CA ARG A 44 38.58 -3.85 -10.11
C ARG A 44 37.46 -2.94 -10.57
N ARG A 45 36.51 -3.48 -11.34
CA ARG A 45 35.32 -2.70 -11.69
C ARG A 45 34.79 -2.20 -10.36
N LEU A 46 34.67 -0.88 -10.23
CA LEU A 46 34.06 -0.26 -9.08
C LEU A 46 32.62 -0.76 -9.07
N SER A 47 32.38 -1.79 -8.26
CA SER A 47 31.04 -2.29 -8.00
C SER A 47 30.40 -1.32 -7.02
N LEU A 48 29.14 -0.97 -7.27
CA LEU A 48 28.35 -0.18 -6.34
C LEU A 48 28.34 -0.80 -4.92
N GLN A 49 28.53 -2.12 -4.81
CA GLN A 49 28.60 -2.85 -3.54
C GLN A 49 29.83 -2.51 -2.69
N ASN A 50 30.88 -1.94 -3.30
CA ASN A 50 32.12 -1.58 -2.61
C ASN A 50 32.13 -0.11 -2.16
N LEU A 51 31.04 0.63 -2.38
CA LEU A 51 30.93 2.01 -1.91
C LEU A 51 30.74 2.04 -0.38
N PRO A 52 31.24 3.09 0.29
CA PRO A 52 30.81 3.43 1.65
C PRO A 52 29.28 3.50 1.76
N LEU A 53 28.76 3.09 2.92
CA LEU A 53 27.32 3.01 3.18
C LEU A 53 26.64 4.36 2.90
N GLU A 54 27.25 5.46 3.30
CA GLU A 54 26.71 6.82 3.16
C GLU A 54 26.48 7.19 1.68
N LEU A 55 27.40 6.77 0.79
CA LEU A 55 27.25 6.98 -0.64
C LEU A 55 26.15 6.09 -1.22
N LEU A 56 26.05 4.85 -0.76
CA LEU A 56 25.00 3.94 -1.19
C LEU A 56 23.62 4.46 -0.77
N GLU A 57 23.48 4.94 0.46
CA GLU A 57 22.27 5.58 0.97
C GLU A 57 21.92 6.86 0.20
N SER A 58 22.91 7.69 -0.13
CA SER A 58 22.71 8.89 -0.94
C SER A 58 22.23 8.55 -2.36
N ILE A 59 22.81 7.52 -2.99
CA ILE A 59 22.37 7.02 -4.30
C ILE A 59 20.94 6.49 -4.21
N PHE A 60 20.63 5.74 -3.15
CA PHE A 60 19.28 5.20 -2.96
C PHE A 60 18.24 6.32 -2.76
N LEU A 61 18.53 7.29 -1.89
CA LEU A 61 17.65 8.44 -1.63
C LEU A 61 17.49 9.36 -2.84
N PHE A 62 18.48 9.44 -3.72
CA PHE A 62 18.40 10.24 -4.94
C PHE A 62 17.62 9.52 -6.04
N SER A 63 17.91 8.23 -6.24
CA SER A 63 17.25 7.43 -7.28
C SER A 63 15.82 7.04 -6.94
N MET A 64 15.48 6.96 -5.64
CA MET A 64 14.18 6.49 -5.14
C MET A 64 13.75 5.14 -5.73
N ASN A 65 14.70 4.33 -6.21
CA ASN A 65 14.38 3.11 -6.95
C ASN A 65 14.40 1.89 -6.02
N PRO A 66 13.26 1.27 -5.70
CA PRO A 66 13.20 0.09 -4.82
C PRO A 66 13.88 -1.14 -5.44
N ALA A 67 14.20 -1.14 -6.74
CA ALA A 67 14.99 -2.20 -7.37
C ALA A 67 16.46 -2.20 -6.92
N LEU A 68 17.00 -1.06 -6.45
CA LEU A 68 18.39 -0.95 -6.00
C LEU A 68 18.70 -1.90 -4.83
N PRO A 69 18.00 -1.85 -3.68
CA PRO A 69 18.23 -2.81 -2.60
C PRO A 69 17.91 -4.26 -3.00
N ARG A 70 17.05 -4.48 -4.01
CA ARG A 70 16.72 -5.82 -4.52
C ARG A 70 17.76 -6.40 -5.47
N SER A 71 18.63 -5.57 -6.03
CA SER A 71 19.63 -5.99 -7.02
C SER A 71 20.72 -6.90 -6.46
N SER A 72 20.95 -6.88 -5.15
CA SER A 72 21.93 -7.73 -4.47
C SER A 72 21.57 -7.89 -2.98
N PRO A 73 21.67 -9.10 -2.39
CA PRO A 73 21.42 -9.32 -0.96
C PRO A 73 22.30 -8.45 -0.06
N LEU A 74 23.55 -8.20 -0.46
CA LEU A 74 24.48 -7.35 0.31
C LEU A 74 24.00 -5.89 0.33
N MET A 75 23.55 -5.37 -0.81
CA MET A 75 23.00 -4.01 -0.90
C MET A 75 21.68 -3.90 -0.17
N GLY A 76 20.82 -4.91 -0.28
CA GLY A 76 19.58 -5.00 0.47
C GLY A 76 19.86 -4.88 1.96
N TRP A 77 20.79 -5.68 2.49
CA TRP A 77 21.17 -5.61 3.90
C TRP A 77 21.72 -4.23 4.30
N GLN A 78 22.64 -3.66 3.52
CA GLN A 78 23.21 -2.32 3.79
C GLN A 78 22.14 -1.22 3.81
N LEU A 79 21.18 -1.28 2.88
CA LEU A 79 20.12 -0.26 2.73
C LEU A 79 18.86 -0.53 3.58
N SER A 80 18.82 -1.65 4.31
CA SER A 80 17.66 -2.02 5.15
C SER A 80 17.67 -1.34 6.53
N ALA A 81 18.61 -0.45 6.79
CA ALA A 81 18.63 0.33 8.03
C ALA A 81 17.31 1.13 8.17
N LYS A 82 16.63 1.00 9.31
CA LYS A 82 15.32 1.64 9.58
C LYS A 82 15.34 3.13 9.23
N PHE A 83 16.41 3.84 9.61
CA PHE A 83 16.56 5.27 9.31
C PHE A 83 16.55 5.58 7.81
N THR A 84 17.23 4.75 7.00
CA THR A 84 17.30 4.91 5.55
C THR A 84 15.96 4.62 4.90
N LEU A 85 15.28 3.55 5.33
CA LEU A 85 13.92 3.24 4.88
C LEU A 85 12.94 4.35 5.25
N LEU A 86 12.99 4.88 6.47
CA LEU A 86 12.16 6.01 6.90
C LEU A 86 12.37 7.22 6.01
N ARG A 87 13.62 7.59 5.69
CA ARG A 87 13.91 8.74 4.82
C ARG A 87 13.38 8.55 3.40
N VAL A 88 13.47 7.34 2.85
CA VAL A 88 12.89 7.01 1.53
C VAL A 88 11.38 7.13 1.61
N PHE A 89 10.74 6.51 2.60
CA PHE A 89 9.28 6.54 2.74
C PHE A 89 8.77 7.98 2.94
N MET A 90 9.40 8.74 3.85
CA MET A 90 9.09 10.15 4.08
C MET A 90 9.24 11.01 2.83
N ARG A 91 10.23 10.72 1.97
CA ARG A 91 10.42 11.46 0.72
C ARG A 91 9.36 11.10 -0.31
N ALA A 92 8.97 9.83 -0.42
CA ALA A 92 7.95 9.38 -1.37
C ALA A 92 6.54 9.88 -1.02
N PHE A 93 6.23 10.04 0.27
CA PHE A 93 4.92 10.50 0.75
C PHE A 93 4.91 11.98 1.17
N HIS A 94 6.03 12.69 1.03
CA HIS A 94 6.19 14.07 1.53
C HIS A 94 5.05 14.96 1.05
N ASN A 95 4.76 14.91 -0.24
CA ASN A 95 3.79 15.80 -0.86
C ASN A 95 2.35 15.52 -0.42
N ILE A 96 1.97 14.25 -0.33
CA ILE A 96 0.64 13.83 0.14
C ILE A 96 0.42 14.32 1.58
N TRP A 97 1.41 14.14 2.44
CA TRP A 97 1.32 14.56 3.83
C TRP A 97 1.35 16.09 3.97
N ASP A 98 2.19 16.79 3.20
CA ASP A 98 2.23 18.26 3.21
C ASP A 98 0.89 18.85 2.77
N ALA A 99 0.29 18.31 1.70
CA ALA A 99 -1.01 18.77 1.19
C ALA A 99 -2.15 18.56 2.21
N ARG A 100 -2.16 17.44 2.93
CA ARG A 100 -3.22 17.14 3.91
C ARG A 100 -3.12 17.99 5.17
N ILE A 101 -1.91 18.12 5.71
CA ILE A 101 -1.69 18.80 6.99
C ILE A 101 -1.75 20.34 6.83
N ASN A 102 -1.73 20.84 5.60
CA ASN A 102 -1.71 22.28 5.32
C ASN A 102 -3.07 22.86 4.84
N LYS A 103 -4.18 22.09 4.87
CA LYS A 103 -5.48 22.47 4.28
C LYS A 103 -6.06 23.79 4.81
N PHE A 104 -5.61 24.29 5.98
CA PHE A 104 -6.10 25.56 6.56
C PHE A 104 -5.17 26.79 6.43
N VAL A 105 -3.95 26.64 5.89
CA VAL A 105 -3.11 27.81 5.55
C VAL A 105 -3.28 28.19 4.07
N LEU A 106 -4.44 27.89 3.50
CA LEU A 106 -4.68 27.96 2.05
C LEU A 106 -4.87 29.37 1.49
N ASN A 107 -4.83 30.42 2.33
CA ASN A 107 -4.93 31.79 1.85
C ASN A 107 -3.59 32.42 1.43
N SER A 108 -2.43 31.76 1.57
CA SER A 108 -1.15 32.47 1.34
C SER A 108 0.02 31.71 0.71
N ARG A 109 -0.05 30.42 0.40
CA ARG A 109 1.08 29.72 -0.27
C ARG A 109 0.79 29.35 -1.73
N LEU A 110 1.44 30.11 -2.63
CA LEU A 110 1.51 29.91 -4.08
C LEU A 110 2.02 28.51 -4.51
N GLU A 111 2.76 27.81 -3.66
CA GLU A 111 3.29 26.47 -3.97
C GLU A 111 2.20 25.40 -4.00
N THR A 112 1.14 25.54 -3.18
CA THR A 112 -0.01 24.63 -3.20
C THR A 112 -0.74 24.66 -4.54
N LYS A 113 -0.76 25.80 -5.25
CA LYS A 113 -1.33 25.92 -6.61
C LYS A 113 -0.63 25.05 -7.65
N ARG A 114 0.63 24.64 -7.46
CA ARG A 114 1.27 23.66 -8.38
C ARG A 114 0.63 22.28 -8.28
N TYR A 115 0.16 21.89 -7.08
CA TYR A 115 -0.51 20.61 -6.86
C TYR A 115 -1.94 20.59 -7.41
N TRP A 116 -2.63 21.73 -7.43
CA TRP A 116 -4.00 21.82 -7.97
C TRP A 116 -4.06 21.95 -9.50
N GLY A 117 -2.90 22.08 -10.16
CA GLY A 117 -2.77 22.25 -11.60
C GLY A 117 -1.80 21.23 -12.20
N TYR A 118 -2.00 19.95 -11.93
CA TYR A 118 -1.22 18.87 -12.53
C TYR A 118 -1.45 18.81 -14.05
N ASN A 119 -0.71 19.65 -14.77
CA ASN A 119 -0.59 19.56 -16.23
C ASN A 119 0.24 18.32 -16.65
N ASN A 120 0.93 17.68 -15.70
CA ASN A 120 1.80 16.53 -15.97
C ASN A 120 1.27 15.24 -15.31
N LYS A 121 0.40 14.52 -16.02
CA LYS A 121 -0.17 13.24 -15.56
C LYS A 121 0.89 12.14 -15.37
N GLU A 122 2.02 12.24 -16.07
CA GLU A 122 3.11 11.26 -16.00
C GLU A 122 3.79 11.28 -14.63
N GLU A 123 4.08 12.48 -14.11
CA GLU A 123 4.76 12.65 -12.82
C GLU A 123 3.91 12.11 -11.65
N VAL A 124 2.60 12.36 -11.67
CA VAL A 124 1.65 11.79 -10.70
C VAL A 124 1.67 10.26 -10.76
N ARG A 125 1.74 9.68 -11.96
CA ARG A 125 1.79 8.24 -12.16
C ARG A 125 3.08 7.64 -11.61
N GLU A 126 4.22 8.26 -11.88
CA GLU A 126 5.53 7.82 -11.38
C GLU A 126 5.58 7.90 -9.84
N GLU A 127 5.07 8.99 -9.26
CA GLU A 127 4.97 9.17 -7.80
C GLU A 127 4.08 8.10 -7.16
N ALA A 128 2.89 7.85 -7.72
CA ALA A 128 1.99 6.79 -7.25
C ALA A 128 2.59 5.39 -7.42
N SER A 129 3.30 5.13 -8.53
CA SER A 129 4.00 3.86 -8.77
C SER A 129 5.05 3.59 -7.71
N LEU A 130 5.84 4.62 -7.37
CA LEU A 130 6.82 4.55 -6.31
C LEU A 130 6.17 4.29 -4.95
N GLN A 131 5.12 5.04 -4.60
CA GLN A 131 4.41 4.89 -3.33
C GLN A 131 3.84 3.47 -3.16
N PHE A 132 3.15 2.92 -4.17
CA PHE A 132 2.63 1.55 -4.10
C PHE A 132 3.75 0.50 -4.10
N ALA A 133 4.86 0.74 -4.82
CA ALA A 133 6.01 -0.16 -4.77
C ALA A 133 6.64 -0.21 -3.36
N LEU A 134 6.71 0.93 -2.66
CA LEU A 134 7.16 1.00 -1.27
C LEU A 134 6.17 0.33 -0.31
N LEU A 135 4.87 0.57 -0.48
CA LEU A 135 3.82 -0.10 0.30
C LEU A 135 3.78 -1.61 0.07
N SER A 136 4.27 -2.10 -1.06
CA SER A 136 4.40 -3.54 -1.34
C SER A 136 5.63 -4.18 -0.69
N MET A 137 6.48 -3.41 -0.01
CA MET A 137 7.67 -3.95 0.64
C MET A 137 7.32 -4.72 1.92
N PRO A 138 8.00 -5.85 2.23
CA PRO A 138 7.71 -6.64 3.43
C PRO A 138 7.92 -5.90 4.76
N TRP A 139 8.72 -4.84 4.77
CA TRP A 139 8.99 -4.01 5.96
C TRP A 139 8.01 -2.85 6.13
N ALA A 140 7.14 -2.59 5.15
CA ALA A 140 6.20 -1.47 5.17
C ALA A 140 4.89 -1.88 5.87
N ASP A 141 4.99 -2.29 7.12
CA ASP A 141 3.84 -2.55 7.98
C ASP A 141 3.22 -1.23 8.50
N ILE A 142 2.05 -1.32 9.14
CA ILE A 142 1.37 -0.13 9.65
C ILE A 142 2.21 0.65 10.67
N ASP A 143 2.95 -0.05 11.53
CA ASP A 143 3.76 0.60 12.56
C ASP A 143 4.90 1.42 11.95
N PHE A 144 5.59 0.86 10.95
CA PHE A 144 6.60 1.56 10.18
C PHE A 144 6.03 2.80 9.48
N ILE A 145 4.84 2.66 8.88
CA ILE A 145 4.19 3.76 8.17
C ILE A 145 3.86 4.91 9.13
N LEU A 146 3.32 4.61 10.30
CA LEU A 146 2.98 5.61 11.32
C LEU A 146 4.23 6.25 11.93
N ASP A 147 5.30 5.48 12.16
CA ASP A 147 6.61 6.01 12.57
C ASP A 147 7.17 6.98 11.51
N ALA A 148 7.04 6.65 10.22
CA ALA A 148 7.46 7.50 9.12
C ALA A 148 6.64 8.80 9.06
N GLN A 149 5.33 8.71 9.26
CA GLN A 149 4.43 9.86 9.29
C GLN A 149 4.76 10.77 10.48
N GLN A 150 5.01 10.22 11.68
CA GLN A 150 5.43 11.00 12.84
C GLN A 150 6.79 11.67 12.63
N ALA A 151 7.78 10.92 12.11
CA ALA A 151 9.11 11.47 11.84
C ALA A 151 9.06 12.60 10.80
N TRP A 152 8.19 12.48 9.81
CA TRP A 152 7.90 13.56 8.87
C TRP A 152 7.24 14.75 9.55
N ALA A 153 6.24 14.54 10.40
CA ALA A 153 5.54 15.63 11.07
C ALA A 153 6.46 16.41 12.00
N ASN A 154 7.28 15.69 12.77
CA ASN A 154 8.32 16.28 13.63
C ASN A 154 9.35 17.11 12.86
N LYS A 155 9.56 16.81 11.56
CA LYS A 155 10.54 17.51 10.73
C LYS A 155 9.95 18.67 9.94
N TYR A 156 8.74 18.50 9.42
CA TYR A 156 8.15 19.40 8.42
C TYR A 156 6.88 20.12 8.92
N ALA A 157 6.23 19.60 9.95
CA ALA A 157 4.92 20.07 10.42
C ALA A 157 4.90 20.55 11.88
N LEU A 158 6.07 20.83 12.48
CA LEU A 158 6.12 21.44 13.81
C LEU A 158 5.34 22.75 13.84
N GLY A 159 4.45 22.88 14.83
CA GLY A 159 3.59 24.05 15.02
C GLY A 159 2.40 24.14 14.06
N ARG A 160 2.17 23.13 13.21
CA ARG A 160 0.94 23.05 12.41
C ARG A 160 -0.17 22.37 13.22
N SER A 161 -1.39 22.90 13.15
CA SER A 161 -2.56 22.20 13.68
C SER A 161 -2.93 21.04 12.77
N PHE A 162 -3.26 19.90 13.37
CA PHE A 162 -3.84 18.77 12.66
C PHE A 162 -5.36 18.88 12.75
N ASP A 163 -6.02 19.06 11.63
CA ASP A 163 -7.47 18.99 11.59
C ASP A 163 -7.89 17.56 11.24
N HIS A 164 -8.72 16.97 12.10
CA HIS A 164 -9.45 15.75 11.75
C HIS A 164 -10.56 16.16 10.79
N VAL A 165 -10.20 16.41 9.54
CA VAL A 165 -11.18 16.78 8.55
C VAL A 165 -12.20 15.64 8.48
N ASN A 166 -13.47 15.91 8.80
CA ASN A 166 -14.61 14.98 8.68
C ASN A 166 -14.92 14.57 7.22
N ASP A 167 -13.97 14.84 6.33
CA ASP A 167 -14.11 14.87 4.91
C ASP A 167 -13.62 13.55 4.36
N TRP A 168 -14.44 12.51 4.55
CA TRP A 168 -14.38 11.26 3.79
C TRP A 168 -14.72 11.53 2.31
N GLY A 169 -14.01 12.46 1.66
CA GLY A 169 -14.13 12.73 0.22
C GLY A 169 -15.25 13.69 -0.20
N GLY A 170 -15.53 14.74 0.55
CA GLY A 170 -16.56 15.72 0.22
C GLY A 170 -17.95 15.32 0.71
N LEU A 171 -18.10 14.12 1.26
CA LEU A 171 -19.28 13.71 2.00
C LEU A 171 -19.19 14.37 3.38
N SER A 172 -19.77 15.56 3.50
CA SER A 172 -20.17 16.10 4.79
C SER A 172 -21.19 15.13 5.39
N MET A 173 -20.73 14.02 5.98
CA MET A 173 -21.54 13.23 6.87
C MET A 173 -21.86 14.14 8.04
N GLU A 174 -23.03 14.75 8.00
CA GLU A 174 -23.51 15.71 9.01
C GLU A 174 -23.61 15.12 10.41
N SER A 175 -23.33 13.82 10.59
CA SER A 175 -23.36 13.20 11.90
C SER A 175 -22.15 12.31 12.15
N THR A 176 -21.18 12.82 12.88
CA THR A 176 -20.19 12.02 13.64
C THR A 176 -20.82 11.30 14.83
N SER A 177 -22.16 11.24 14.92
CA SER A 177 -22.89 10.61 16.03
C SER A 177 -22.61 9.12 16.17
N TYR A 178 -22.20 8.44 15.09
CA TYR A 178 -21.81 7.03 15.14
C TYR A 178 -20.38 6.83 15.65
N ALA A 179 -19.57 7.89 15.67
CA ALA A 179 -18.18 7.78 16.11
C ALA A 179 -18.14 7.49 17.61
N PRO A 180 -17.23 6.61 18.07
CA PRO A 180 -17.04 6.35 19.48
C PRO A 180 -16.72 7.64 20.25
N GLN A 181 -17.13 7.70 21.53
CA GLN A 181 -16.83 8.84 22.40
C GLN A 181 -15.33 9.15 22.46
N SER A 182 -14.47 8.12 22.45
CA SER A 182 -13.02 8.27 22.42
C SER A 182 -12.52 9.06 21.20
N TYR A 183 -13.13 8.86 20.03
CA TYR A 183 -12.82 9.64 18.83
C TYR A 183 -13.23 11.10 19.01
N GLN A 184 -14.44 11.36 19.52
CA GLN A 184 -14.94 12.71 19.73
C GLN A 184 -14.07 13.50 20.71
N GLU A 185 -13.65 12.86 21.82
CA GLU A 185 -12.72 13.43 22.80
C GLU A 185 -11.35 13.73 22.18
N HIS A 186 -10.80 12.81 21.39
CA HIS A 186 -9.53 13.00 20.70
C HIS A 186 -9.57 14.21 19.74
N VAL A 187 -10.62 14.31 18.93
CA VAL A 187 -10.82 15.46 18.03
C VAL A 187 -10.95 16.76 18.80
N LEU A 188 -11.72 16.76 19.90
CA LEU A 188 -11.91 17.94 20.74
C LEU A 188 -10.57 18.42 21.32
N GLN A 189 -9.76 17.51 21.87
CA GLN A 189 -8.44 17.83 22.42
C GLN A 189 -7.49 18.42 21.36
N HIS A 190 -7.52 17.91 20.12
CA HIS A 190 -6.78 18.52 19.02
C HIS A 190 -7.29 19.91 18.65
N SER A 191 -8.62 20.12 18.62
CA SER A 191 -9.24 21.41 18.30
C SER A 191 -8.93 22.49 19.35
N LEU A 192 -8.78 22.08 20.62
CA LEU A 192 -8.38 22.95 21.73
C LEU A 192 -6.87 23.19 21.79
N GLY A 193 -6.07 22.52 20.94
CA GLY A 193 -4.61 22.61 20.97
C GLY A 193 -3.97 21.92 22.17
N GLU A 194 -4.69 21.07 22.88
CA GLU A 194 -4.21 20.33 24.05
C GLU A 194 -3.30 19.15 23.67
N LEU A 195 -3.47 18.63 22.45
CA LEU A 195 -2.65 17.57 21.89
C LEU A 195 -1.81 18.05 20.71
N THR A 196 -0.51 17.75 20.77
CA THR A 196 0.36 17.78 19.59
C THR A 196 0.04 16.61 18.67
N PHE A 197 0.27 16.77 17.36
CA PHE A 197 0.07 15.69 16.40
C PHE A 197 0.85 14.43 16.77
N ASP A 198 0.11 13.34 17.00
CA ASP A 198 0.61 11.98 17.16
C ASP A 198 -0.02 11.11 16.07
N ALA A 199 0.78 10.72 15.07
CA ALA A 199 0.34 9.96 13.92
C ALA A 199 -0.34 8.65 14.31
N ARG A 200 0.10 8.01 15.39
CA ARG A 200 -0.49 6.76 15.88
C ARG A 200 -1.81 7.04 16.56
N ALA A 201 -1.86 7.94 17.54
CA ALA A 201 -3.10 8.26 18.25
C ALA A 201 -4.20 8.74 17.27
N CYS A 202 -3.84 9.62 16.33
CA CYS A 202 -4.78 10.07 15.30
C CYS A 202 -5.25 8.92 14.40
N PHE A 203 -4.34 8.02 13.98
CA PHE A 203 -4.71 6.85 13.18
C PHE A 203 -5.67 5.93 13.94
N GLU A 204 -5.37 5.60 15.21
CA GLU A 204 -6.22 4.72 16.02
C GLU A 204 -7.63 5.28 16.18
N ALA A 205 -7.73 6.57 16.53
CA ALA A 205 -9.02 7.23 16.68
C ALA A 205 -9.84 7.18 15.36
N GLU A 206 -9.19 7.46 14.23
CA GLU A 206 -9.83 7.40 12.91
C GLU A 206 -10.22 5.96 12.51
N TYR A 207 -9.39 4.98 12.85
CA TYR A 207 -9.63 3.57 12.58
C TYR A 207 -10.81 3.04 13.38
N ASP A 208 -10.87 3.34 14.69
CA ASP A 208 -11.99 2.99 15.56
C ASP A 208 -13.30 3.61 15.08
N ARG A 209 -13.26 4.88 14.64
CA ARG A 209 -14.41 5.52 13.99
C ARG A 209 -14.86 4.76 12.75
N ALA A 210 -13.93 4.32 11.91
CA ALA A 210 -14.25 3.62 10.67
C ALA A 210 -14.81 2.22 10.90
N LEU A 211 -14.36 1.52 11.95
CA LEU A 211 -14.94 0.26 12.40
C LEU A 211 -16.38 0.41 12.88
N ALA A 212 -16.70 1.54 13.54
CA ALA A 212 -18.05 1.86 13.99
C ALA A 212 -18.98 2.36 12.86
N CYS A 213 -18.42 2.72 11.70
CA CYS A 213 -19.19 3.23 10.57
C CYS A 213 -19.87 2.09 9.81
N LEU A 214 -21.16 1.88 10.09
CA LEU A 214 -22.01 1.00 9.31
C LEU A 214 -22.32 1.65 7.96
N VAL A 215 -22.02 0.95 6.88
CA VAL A 215 -22.15 1.53 5.54
C VAL A 215 -23.60 1.50 5.10
N SER A 216 -24.15 2.67 4.79
CA SER A 216 -25.36 2.73 3.96
C SER A 216 -24.95 2.53 2.50
N PRO A 217 -25.66 1.68 1.74
CA PRO A 217 -25.57 1.60 0.29
C PRO A 217 -25.50 2.94 -0.45
N ASP A 218 -26.18 3.95 0.08
CA ASP A 218 -26.27 5.27 -0.54
C ASP A 218 -24.92 5.99 -0.55
N MET A 219 -24.04 5.69 0.41
CA MET A 219 -22.69 6.27 0.46
C MET A 219 -21.83 5.82 -0.73
N PHE A 220 -22.03 4.60 -1.25
CA PHE A 220 -21.29 4.13 -2.43
C PHE A 220 -21.75 4.81 -3.71
N ALA A 221 -23.01 5.25 -3.79
CA ALA A 221 -23.60 5.81 -5.01
C ALA A 221 -23.03 7.20 -5.36
N PHE A 222 -22.52 7.94 -4.37
CA PHE A 222 -21.90 9.25 -4.55
C PHE A 222 -20.49 9.16 -5.17
N ALA A 223 -19.84 7.99 -5.15
CA ALA A 223 -18.53 7.80 -5.75
C ALA A 223 -18.57 7.64 -7.28
N LYS A 224 -19.67 7.97 -7.97
CA LYS A 224 -19.76 7.87 -9.44
C LYS A 224 -18.67 8.72 -10.10
N LEU A 225 -17.70 8.02 -10.70
CA LEU A 225 -16.56 8.58 -11.42
C LEU A 225 -17.05 9.41 -12.61
N TYR A 226 -16.61 10.67 -12.66
CA TYR A 226 -16.60 11.42 -13.91
C TYR A 226 -15.45 10.88 -14.78
N GLU A 227 -15.70 10.67 -16.08
CA GLU A 227 -14.77 10.07 -17.04
C GLU A 227 -13.33 10.58 -16.87
N VAL A 228 -12.41 9.64 -16.65
CA VAL A 228 -10.95 9.85 -16.75
C VAL A 228 -10.56 9.58 -18.19
N PRO A 229 -9.78 10.45 -18.84
CA PRO A 229 -9.17 10.11 -20.11
C PRO A 229 -8.26 8.88 -19.95
N GLU A 230 -8.47 7.87 -20.79
CA GLU A 230 -7.66 6.65 -20.91
C GLU A 230 -6.15 6.97 -20.76
N LEU A 231 -5.60 6.66 -19.58
CA LEU A 231 -4.16 6.69 -19.37
C LEU A 231 -3.61 5.34 -19.80
N THR A 232 -3.17 5.28 -21.06
CA THR A 232 -2.51 4.13 -21.64
C THR A 232 -1.09 3.96 -21.08
N HIS A 233 -0.70 2.69 -20.92
CA HIS A 233 0.62 2.18 -20.51
C HIS A 233 0.86 2.10 -18.99
N THR A 234 0.32 1.03 -18.40
CA THR A 234 0.72 0.42 -17.10
C THR A 234 0.54 1.32 -15.87
N PRO A 235 -0.67 1.36 -15.27
CA PRO A 235 -0.90 2.13 -14.07
C PRO A 235 -0.22 1.50 -12.85
N PRO A 236 0.02 2.32 -11.82
CA PRO A 236 0.61 1.88 -10.56
C PRO A 236 -0.31 0.85 -9.89
N VAL A 237 0.22 -0.33 -9.59
CA VAL A 237 -0.57 -1.44 -9.04
C VAL A 237 -0.52 -1.36 -7.52
N ALA A 238 -1.64 -1.04 -6.88
CA ALA A 238 -1.79 -1.14 -5.43
C ALA A 238 -1.43 -2.58 -4.97
N PRO A 239 -0.91 -2.76 -3.74
CA PRO A 239 -0.47 -4.07 -3.27
C PRO A 239 -1.62 -5.09 -3.36
N VAL A 240 -1.46 -6.12 -4.20
CA VAL A 240 -2.52 -7.09 -4.51
C VAL A 240 -3.12 -7.73 -3.26
N ASN A 241 -2.27 -8.05 -2.28
CA ASN A 241 -2.67 -8.64 -1.01
C ASN A 241 -3.51 -7.72 -0.10
N LEU A 242 -3.55 -6.41 -0.38
CA LEU A 242 -4.45 -5.47 0.30
C LEU A 242 -5.82 -5.38 -0.40
N ILE A 243 -5.94 -5.89 -1.63
CA ILE A 243 -7.16 -5.76 -2.45
C ILE A 243 -7.92 -7.08 -2.56
N THR A 244 -7.23 -8.23 -2.66
CA THR A 244 -7.90 -9.50 -3.01
C THR A 244 -8.28 -10.38 -1.82
N GLY A 245 -7.89 -10.00 -0.60
CA GLY A 245 -8.14 -10.78 0.62
C GLY A 245 -7.53 -12.20 0.59
N PRO A 246 -7.76 -13.01 1.65
CA PRO A 246 -8.36 -12.59 2.93
C PRO A 246 -7.48 -11.58 3.66
N TRP A 247 -8.09 -10.76 4.54
CA TRP A 247 -7.40 -9.69 5.27
C TRP A 247 -7.26 -10.02 6.74
N ASN A 248 -6.02 -10.07 7.22
CA ASN A 248 -5.73 -9.98 8.65
C ASN A 248 -5.79 -8.52 9.13
N GLU A 249 -5.69 -8.31 10.44
CA GLU A 249 -5.78 -6.97 11.03
C GLU A 249 -4.69 -6.00 10.54
N GLU A 250 -3.47 -6.48 10.28
CA GLU A 250 -2.40 -5.65 9.72
C GLU A 250 -2.74 -5.16 8.30
N GLN A 251 -3.26 -6.04 7.46
CA GLN A 251 -3.70 -5.72 6.10
C GLN A 251 -4.88 -4.76 6.10
N LYS A 252 -5.84 -4.95 7.01
CA LYS A 252 -6.98 -4.03 7.19
C LYS A 252 -6.53 -2.63 7.55
N ARG A 253 -5.62 -2.51 8.51
CA ARG A 253 -5.08 -1.21 8.97
C ARG A 253 -4.29 -0.51 7.87
N ARG A 254 -3.50 -1.25 7.08
CA ARG A 254 -2.77 -0.70 5.93
C ARG A 254 -3.69 -0.30 4.78
N LEU A 255 -4.70 -1.11 4.49
CA LEU A 255 -5.71 -0.78 3.50
C LEU A 255 -6.45 0.50 3.91
N PHE A 256 -6.88 0.59 5.16
CA PHE A 256 -7.49 1.79 5.72
C PHE A 256 -6.56 3.00 5.62
N TRP A 257 -5.29 2.84 6.01
CA TRP A 257 -4.28 3.90 5.87
C TRP A 257 -4.15 4.35 4.42
N LEU A 258 -4.13 3.42 3.46
CA LEU A 258 -3.98 3.68 2.04
C LEU A 258 -5.16 4.47 1.50
N VAL A 259 -6.38 3.95 1.68
CA VAL A 259 -7.63 4.60 1.25
C VAL A 259 -7.75 5.98 1.87
N ARG A 260 -7.43 6.09 3.17
CA ARG A 260 -7.36 7.38 3.84
C ARG A 260 -6.30 8.26 3.22
N ALA A 261 -5.08 7.81 2.94
CA ALA A 261 -3.96 8.64 2.51
C ALA A 261 -4.13 9.19 1.10
N ILE A 262 -4.79 8.44 0.22
CA ILE A 262 -5.02 8.84 -1.17
C ILE A 262 -5.84 10.13 -1.17
N PRO A 263 -5.27 11.24 -1.64
CA PRO A 263 -6.02 12.48 -1.75
C PRO A 263 -7.09 12.31 -2.83
N LEU A 264 -8.38 12.37 -2.44
CA LEU A 264 -9.54 12.38 -3.35
C LEU A 264 -9.64 13.72 -4.12
N TYR A 265 -8.51 14.31 -4.50
CA TYR A 265 -8.44 15.63 -5.14
C TYR A 265 -8.79 15.59 -6.63
N ASP A 266 -9.01 14.39 -7.16
CA ASP A 266 -9.74 14.22 -8.40
C ASP A 266 -10.68 13.04 -8.16
N MET A 267 -11.98 13.30 -7.98
CA MET A 267 -13.01 12.26 -7.92
C MET A 267 -13.01 11.36 -9.17
N LYS A 268 -12.22 11.72 -10.19
CA LYS A 268 -11.94 10.91 -11.38
C LYS A 268 -10.89 9.82 -11.09
N LEU A 269 -9.98 9.99 -10.15
CA LEU A 269 -8.89 9.06 -9.97
C LEU A 269 -9.29 7.97 -8.97
N ASN A 270 -9.51 6.75 -9.49
CA ASN A 270 -9.78 5.56 -8.68
C ASN A 270 -8.70 5.44 -7.59
N PRO A 271 -9.08 5.36 -6.29
CA PRO A 271 -8.12 5.36 -5.19
C PRO A 271 -7.03 4.29 -5.34
N LEU A 272 -7.36 3.14 -5.94
CA LEU A 272 -6.42 2.03 -6.09
C LEU A 272 -5.71 2.00 -7.46
N TYR A 273 -6.01 2.95 -8.36
CA TYR A 273 -5.45 3.07 -9.72
C TYR A 273 -5.30 1.72 -10.44
N LEU A 274 -6.30 0.86 -10.32
CA LEU A 274 -6.25 -0.41 -11.00
C LEU A 274 -6.47 -0.17 -12.49
N SER A 275 -5.58 -0.74 -13.31
CA SER A 275 -5.79 -0.76 -14.76
C SER A 275 -7.18 -1.33 -15.07
N PRO A 276 -7.86 -0.86 -16.12
CA PRO A 276 -9.02 -1.56 -16.68
C PRO A 276 -8.73 -3.05 -16.93
N ARG A 277 -7.46 -3.41 -17.09
CA ARG A 277 -6.97 -4.79 -17.27
C ARG A 277 -6.84 -5.60 -15.98
N ALA A 278 -7.17 -5.06 -14.83
CA ALA A 278 -7.10 -5.77 -13.54
C ALA A 278 -8.42 -6.50 -13.22
N VAL A 279 -9.08 -7.06 -14.22
CA VAL A 279 -10.37 -7.75 -14.07
C VAL A 279 -10.26 -8.86 -13.03
N GLU A 280 -9.18 -9.64 -13.05
CA GLU A 280 -8.95 -10.72 -12.09
C GLU A 280 -8.84 -10.19 -10.65
N LEU A 281 -8.23 -9.01 -10.44
CA LEU A 281 -8.13 -8.40 -9.12
C LEU A 281 -9.49 -7.88 -8.65
N LYS A 282 -10.28 -7.26 -9.53
CA LYS A 282 -11.64 -6.81 -9.22
C LYS A 282 -12.54 -8.00 -8.83
N LEU A 283 -12.51 -9.05 -9.64
CA LEU A 283 -13.29 -10.25 -9.37
C LEU A 283 -12.84 -10.95 -8.09
N ALA A 284 -11.54 -11.08 -7.84
CA ALA A 284 -11.03 -11.66 -6.60
C ALA A 284 -11.40 -10.82 -5.36
N CYS A 285 -11.33 -9.48 -5.46
CA CYS A 285 -11.79 -8.57 -4.41
C CYS A 285 -13.27 -8.77 -4.11
N LEU A 286 -14.12 -8.78 -5.14
CA LEU A 286 -15.57 -9.00 -5.00
C LEU A 286 -15.88 -10.38 -4.41
N ASP A 287 -15.20 -11.40 -4.91
CA ASP A 287 -15.36 -12.78 -4.46
C ASP A 287 -14.97 -12.92 -2.97
N ALA A 288 -13.90 -12.26 -2.53
CA ALA A 288 -13.41 -12.31 -1.15
C ALA A 288 -14.23 -11.42 -0.18
N ALA A 289 -14.52 -10.17 -0.56
CA ALA A 289 -15.17 -9.19 0.31
C ALA A 289 -16.67 -9.42 0.48
N VAL A 290 -17.35 -9.90 -0.58
CA VAL A 290 -18.82 -9.92 -0.62
C VAL A 290 -19.37 -11.33 -0.80
N ILE A 291 -18.86 -12.10 -1.77
CA ILE A 291 -19.51 -13.37 -2.14
C ILE A 291 -19.15 -14.49 -1.17
N SER A 292 -17.88 -14.64 -0.85
CA SER A 292 -17.34 -15.76 -0.06
C SER A 292 -17.22 -15.44 1.43
N ALA A 293 -17.26 -14.16 1.83
CA ALA A 293 -17.15 -13.75 3.24
C ALA A 293 -18.31 -14.31 4.06
N GLU A 294 -18.10 -14.99 5.18
CA GLU A 294 -19.22 -15.49 5.99
C GLU A 294 -20.09 -14.33 6.50
N LYS A 295 -19.43 -13.30 7.06
CA LYS A 295 -20.00 -12.02 7.47
C LYS A 295 -19.30 -10.89 6.72
N LEU A 296 -20.04 -9.87 6.29
CA LEU A 296 -19.41 -8.72 5.65
C LEU A 296 -18.59 -7.94 6.68
N ASP A 297 -17.38 -7.54 6.30
CA ASP A 297 -16.52 -6.70 7.14
C ASP A 297 -16.76 -5.23 6.76
N PRO A 298 -17.41 -4.41 7.61
CA PRO A 298 -17.77 -3.04 7.26
C PRO A 298 -16.58 -2.19 6.82
N LEU A 299 -15.40 -2.40 7.41
CA LEU A 299 -14.20 -1.67 7.05
C LEU A 299 -13.72 -2.03 5.65
N ILE A 300 -13.71 -3.33 5.32
CA ILE A 300 -13.35 -3.79 3.97
C ILE A 300 -14.34 -3.26 2.94
N ILE A 301 -15.64 -3.32 3.26
CA ILE A 301 -16.67 -2.80 2.38
C ILE A 301 -16.46 -1.29 2.15
N ASN A 302 -16.27 -0.51 3.21
CA ASN A 302 -15.98 0.93 3.14
C ASN A 302 -14.72 1.25 2.32
N CYS A 303 -13.69 0.42 2.41
CA CYS A 303 -12.41 0.67 1.74
C CYS A 303 -12.41 0.27 0.26
N LEU A 304 -13.10 -0.82 -0.11
CA LEU A 304 -12.93 -1.47 -1.41
C LEU A 304 -14.19 -1.46 -2.28
N ILE A 305 -15.39 -1.44 -1.70
CA ILE A 305 -16.61 -1.55 -2.51
C ILE A 305 -16.97 -0.16 -3.02
N GLY A 306 -16.77 0.06 -4.32
CA GLY A 306 -17.10 1.28 -5.02
C GLY A 306 -17.37 1.03 -6.50
N CYS A 307 -17.81 2.06 -7.22
CA CYS A 307 -18.12 2.01 -8.66
C CYS A 307 -17.03 1.32 -9.50
N TRP A 308 -15.76 1.60 -9.21
CA TRP A 308 -14.60 1.07 -9.92
C TRP A 308 -14.56 -0.46 -9.98
N LEU A 309 -15.13 -1.14 -8.97
CA LEU A 309 -15.12 -2.60 -8.86
C LEU A 309 -16.01 -3.25 -9.93
N PHE A 310 -17.03 -2.53 -10.41
CA PHE A 310 -18.08 -3.05 -11.31
C PHE A 310 -17.88 -2.66 -12.77
N GLU A 311 -16.95 -1.74 -13.03
CA GLU A 311 -16.56 -1.26 -14.36
C GLU A 311 -15.73 -2.31 -15.11
N ASP A 312 -15.96 -2.38 -16.43
CA ASP A 312 -15.23 -3.23 -17.39
C ASP A 312 -15.21 -4.75 -17.09
N LEU A 313 -16.06 -5.23 -16.19
CA LEU A 313 -16.17 -6.67 -15.94
C LEU A 313 -16.84 -7.39 -17.12
N PRO A 314 -16.28 -8.52 -17.61
CA PRO A 314 -16.92 -9.36 -18.61
C PRO A 314 -18.33 -9.79 -18.21
N GLN A 315 -19.26 -9.83 -19.16
CA GLN A 315 -20.68 -10.09 -18.89
C GLN A 315 -20.94 -11.50 -18.33
N ASP A 316 -20.18 -12.48 -18.77
CA ASP A 316 -20.18 -13.84 -18.24
C ASP A 316 -19.70 -13.87 -16.78
N ALA A 317 -18.62 -13.17 -16.47
CA ALA A 317 -18.12 -13.03 -15.11
C ALA A 317 -19.14 -12.33 -14.19
N LYS A 318 -19.78 -11.24 -14.66
CA LYS A 318 -20.88 -10.56 -13.92
C LYS A 318 -22.02 -11.53 -13.61
N ARG A 319 -22.49 -12.27 -14.62
CA ARG A 319 -23.61 -13.22 -14.48
C ARG A 319 -23.28 -14.32 -13.47
N GLU A 320 -22.07 -14.87 -13.52
CA GLU A 320 -21.65 -15.91 -12.57
C GLU A 320 -21.70 -15.40 -11.11
N ARG A 321 -21.19 -14.18 -10.85
CA ARG A 321 -21.22 -13.58 -9.51
C ARG A 321 -22.64 -13.20 -9.07
N LEU A 322 -23.48 -12.71 -9.98
CA LEU A 322 -24.88 -12.40 -9.70
C LEU A 322 -25.63 -13.62 -9.17
N VAL A 323 -25.50 -14.77 -9.83
CA VAL A 323 -26.14 -16.02 -9.37
C VAL A 323 -25.67 -16.40 -7.96
N LYS A 324 -24.36 -16.26 -7.68
CA LYS A 324 -23.80 -16.53 -6.35
C LYS A 324 -24.34 -15.56 -5.29
N LEU A 325 -24.52 -14.28 -5.63
CA LEU A 325 -25.08 -13.26 -4.74
C LEU A 325 -26.57 -13.51 -4.46
N CYS A 326 -27.38 -13.79 -5.47
CA CYS A 326 -28.80 -14.14 -5.29
C CYS A 326 -28.95 -15.35 -4.35
N ASN A 327 -28.21 -16.43 -4.61
CA ASN A 327 -28.19 -17.61 -3.74
C ASN A 327 -27.73 -17.30 -2.30
N ARG A 328 -26.94 -16.24 -2.10
CA ARG A 328 -26.55 -15.79 -0.76
C ARG A 328 -27.68 -15.00 -0.09
N ILE A 329 -28.32 -14.10 -0.82
CA ILE A 329 -29.49 -13.33 -0.35
C ILE A 329 -30.62 -14.30 0.05
N ASP A 330 -30.90 -15.33 -0.75
CA ASP A 330 -31.93 -16.34 -0.46
C ASP A 330 -31.68 -17.14 0.82
N ARG A 331 -30.40 -17.32 1.19
CA ARG A 331 -30.02 -17.96 2.46
C ARG A 331 -30.25 -17.06 3.67
N GLY A 332 -30.53 -15.77 3.46
CA GLY A 332 -30.71 -14.77 4.50
C GLY A 332 -29.40 -14.28 5.12
N GLY A 333 -29.50 -13.33 6.04
CA GLY A 333 -28.37 -12.70 6.73
C GLY A 333 -28.82 -11.57 7.65
N GLU A 334 -27.86 -10.85 8.24
CA GLU A 334 -28.14 -9.60 8.96
C GLU A 334 -28.73 -8.57 7.98
N MET A 335 -29.68 -7.74 8.43
CA MET A 335 -30.37 -6.76 7.57
C MET A 335 -29.41 -5.83 6.83
N LEU A 336 -28.38 -5.32 7.53
CA LEU A 336 -27.35 -4.45 6.95
C LEU A 336 -26.50 -5.16 5.87
N ASP A 337 -26.24 -6.46 6.07
CA ASP A 337 -25.56 -7.28 5.07
C ASP A 337 -26.44 -7.39 3.83
N MET A 338 -27.75 -7.61 4.00
CA MET A 338 -28.70 -7.73 2.90
C MET A 338 -28.77 -6.45 2.05
N ASP A 339 -28.79 -5.27 2.67
CA ASP A 339 -28.80 -4.00 1.93
C ASP A 339 -27.52 -3.80 1.10
N THR A 340 -26.37 -4.18 1.66
CA THR A 340 -25.09 -4.16 0.95
C THR A 340 -25.06 -5.17 -0.19
N LEU A 341 -25.56 -6.39 0.02
CA LEU A 341 -25.65 -7.43 -1.02
C LEU A 341 -26.56 -6.99 -2.17
N ARG A 342 -27.74 -6.45 -1.86
CA ARG A 342 -28.68 -5.91 -2.86
C ARG A 342 -28.07 -4.75 -3.63
N PHE A 343 -27.33 -3.87 -2.97
CA PHE A 343 -26.57 -2.82 -3.65
C PHE A 343 -25.58 -3.40 -4.67
N VAL A 344 -24.79 -4.40 -4.29
CA VAL A 344 -23.84 -5.05 -5.19
C VAL A 344 -24.55 -5.73 -6.37
N VAL A 345 -25.71 -6.35 -6.13
CA VAL A 345 -26.56 -6.91 -7.20
C VAL A 345 -26.98 -5.81 -8.18
N ARG A 346 -27.47 -4.67 -7.70
CA ARG A 346 -27.85 -3.52 -8.56
C ARG A 346 -26.68 -3.03 -9.42
N GLN A 347 -25.46 -3.00 -8.87
CA GLN A 347 -24.27 -2.57 -9.63
C GLN A 347 -23.86 -3.58 -10.71
N LEU A 348 -24.04 -4.88 -10.48
CA LEU A 348 -23.70 -5.93 -11.43
C LEU A 348 -24.80 -6.17 -12.48
N ASP A 349 -26.06 -6.00 -12.10
CA ASP A 349 -27.23 -6.26 -12.94
C ASP A 349 -27.67 -5.05 -13.77
N CYS A 350 -26.73 -4.54 -14.59
CA CYS A 350 -26.99 -3.39 -15.47
C CYS A 350 -28.10 -3.64 -16.52
N ASN A 351 -28.55 -4.88 -16.71
CA ASN A 351 -29.64 -5.22 -17.63
C ASN A 351 -30.98 -5.49 -16.92
N CYS A 352 -31.06 -5.30 -15.60
CA CYS A 352 -32.27 -5.49 -14.80
C CYS A 352 -32.90 -6.88 -14.99
N ARG A 353 -32.09 -7.95 -14.98
CA ARG A 353 -32.59 -9.34 -15.09
C ARG A 353 -32.89 -9.98 -13.74
N PHE A 354 -32.46 -9.36 -12.65
CA PHE A 354 -32.58 -9.82 -11.27
C PHE A 354 -33.24 -8.72 -10.40
N VAL A 355 -34.22 -8.00 -10.96
CA VAL A 355 -34.87 -6.84 -10.32
C VAL A 355 -35.54 -7.21 -9.00
N GLU A 356 -36.03 -8.44 -8.88
CA GLU A 356 -36.61 -8.98 -7.65
C GLU A 356 -35.61 -9.01 -6.47
N TYR A 357 -34.30 -8.95 -6.75
CA TYR A 357 -33.24 -8.84 -5.74
C TYR A 357 -32.76 -7.40 -5.52
N HIS A 358 -33.35 -6.41 -6.19
CA HIS A 358 -32.92 -5.01 -6.06
C HIS A 358 -33.51 -4.34 -4.81
N PHE A 359 -34.67 -4.79 -4.34
CA PHE A 359 -35.44 -4.14 -3.26
C PHE A 359 -35.80 -5.12 -2.14
N SER A 360 -36.18 -4.61 -0.97
CA SER A 360 -36.78 -5.44 0.06
C SER A 360 -38.23 -5.73 -0.28
N SER A 361 -38.72 -6.93 0.04
CA SER A 361 -40.15 -7.24 -0.05
C SER A 361 -41.02 -6.29 0.78
N ASP A 362 -40.42 -5.68 1.81
CA ASP A 362 -41.08 -4.80 2.76
C ASP A 362 -41.16 -3.34 2.25
N ASP A 363 -40.46 -3.01 1.15
CA ASP A 363 -40.50 -1.66 0.56
C ASP A 363 -41.71 -1.47 -0.39
N GLU A 364 -42.48 -2.53 -0.68
CA GLU A 364 -43.63 -2.52 -1.60
C GLU A 364 -44.99 -2.31 -0.91
N SER A 365 -45.01 -2.09 0.41
CA SER A 365 -46.22 -1.82 1.23
C SER A 365 -46.22 -0.40 1.79
#